data_AF-A0A7V3PRJ4-F1
#
_entry.id   AF-A0A7V3PRJ4-F1
#
_cell.length_a   1.000
_cell.length_b   1.000
_cell.length_c   1.000
_cell.angle_alpha   90.00
_cell.angle_beta   90.00
_cell.angle_gamma   90.00
#
_symmetry.space_group_name_H-M   'P 1'
#
loop_
_entity.id
_entity.type
_entity.pdbx_description
1 polymer ?
#
loop_
_entity_poly.entity_id
_entity_poly.type
_entity_poly.pdbx_seq_one_letter_code
_entity_poly.pdbx_strand_id
1 'polypeptide(L)' 'MAGRTVREVLKNLVEAWPEARASLWAEGERLAAGVAVFVGETHFRALGGLDAPVEGKAELYLVLPLLVGG' A
#
# COMPACT_ATOMS: atom_id res chain seq x y z
N MET A 1 -16.25 -1.52 14.79
CA MET A 1 -14.78 -1.48 14.80
C MET A 1 -14.34 -0.84 13.50
N ALA A 2 -13.79 0.38 13.53
CA ALA A 2 -13.19 0.96 12.34
C ALA A 2 -11.84 0.24 12.16
N GLY A 3 -11.81 -0.77 11.28
CA GLY A 3 -10.58 -1.48 10.95
C GLY A 3 -9.57 -0.53 10.30
N ARG A 4 -8.28 -0.83 10.40
CA ARG A 4 -7.25 -0.10 9.64
C ARG A 4 -7.52 -0.25 8.16
N THR A 5 -7.32 0.79 7.38
CA THR A 5 -7.43 0.74 5.92
C THR A 5 -6.08 0.42 5.27
N VAL A 6 -6.10 0.02 4.00
CA VAL A 6 -4.87 -0.14 3.20
C VAL A 6 -4.05 1.15 3.24
N ARG A 7 -4.69 2.31 3.10
CA ARG A 7 -4.04 3.63 3.18
C ARG A 7 -3.28 3.83 4.49
N GLU A 8 -3.91 3.55 5.62
CA GLU A 8 -3.29 3.73 6.94
C GLU A 8 -2.10 2.79 7.12
N VAL A 9 -2.21 1.54 6.67
CA VAL A 9 -1.08 0.60 6.72
C VAL A 9 0.11 1.11 5.90
N LEU A 10 -0.15 1.61 4.69
CA LEU A 10 0.90 2.15 3.81
C LEU A 10 1.49 3.47 4.32
N LYS A 11 0.70 4.30 5.03
CA LYS A 11 1.21 5.49 5.72
C LYS A 11 2.14 5.09 6.88
N ASN A 12 1.73 4.14 7.72
CA ASN A 12 2.57 3.61 8.80
C ASN A 12 3.86 2.99 8.27
N LEU A 13 3.81 2.31 7.12
CA LEU A 13 4.98 1.77 6.44
C LEU A 13 5.99 2.87 6.08
N VAL A 14 5.51 3.98 5.53
CA VAL A 14 6.36 5.13 5.20
C VAL A 14 6.87 5.85 6.45
N GLU A 15 6.08 5.93 7.51
CA GLU A 15 6.55 6.49 8.78
C GLU A 15 7.71 5.67 9.36
N ALA A 16 7.66 4.34 9.24
CA ALA A 16 8.74 3.44 9.66
C ALA A 16 9.94 3.44 8.69
N TRP A 17 9.69 3.59 7.38
CA TRP A 17 10.71 3.60 6.32
C TRP A 17 10.46 4.78 5.35
N PRO A 18 10.93 5.99 5.71
CA PRO A 18 10.68 7.21 4.93
C PRO A 18 11.12 7.11 3.46
N GLU A 19 12.19 6.37 3.17
CA GLU A 19 12.71 6.12 1.82
C GLU A 19 11.71 5.41 0.90
N ALA A 20 10.77 4.64 1.45
CA ALA A 20 9.75 3.95 0.67
C ALA A 20 8.70 4.92 0.09
N ARG A 21 8.63 6.16 0.60
CA ARG A 21 7.64 7.17 0.17
C ARG A 21 7.68 7.45 -1.32
N ALA A 22 8.87 7.59 -1.90
CA ALA A 22 9.06 7.93 -3.31
C ALA A 22 8.61 6.78 -4.23
N SER A 23 8.77 5.54 -3.76
CA SER A 23 8.47 4.32 -4.50
C SER A 23 7.00 3.93 -4.39
N LEU A 24 6.37 4.21 -3.26
CA LEU A 24 4.98 3.82 -2.97
C LEU A 24 3.95 4.82 -3.49
N TRP A 25 4.25 6.11 -3.39
CA TRP A 25 3.26 7.16 -3.55
C TRP A 25 3.69 8.18 -4.61
N ALA A 26 2.83 8.39 -5.59
CA ALA A 26 2.89 9.51 -6.53
C ALA A 26 2.39 10.82 -5.89
N GLU A 27 2.29 11.88 -6.68
CA GLU A 27 1.66 13.13 -6.28
C GLU A 27 0.19 12.94 -5.87
N GLY A 28 -0.25 13.70 -4.85
CA GLY A 28 -1.66 13.75 -4.45
C GLY A 28 -2.20 12.51 -3.73
N GLU A 29 -1.40 11.85 -2.89
CA GLU A 29 -1.79 10.64 -2.12
C GLU A 29 -2.33 9.48 -2.99
N ARG A 30 -1.79 9.34 -4.20
CA ARG A 30 -2.07 8.21 -5.09
C ARG A 30 -0.90 7.23 -5.07
N LEU A 31 -1.17 5.93 -5.22
CA LEU A 31 -0.09 4.97 -5.38
C LEU A 31 0.66 5.22 -6.69
N ALA A 32 1.99 5.05 -6.64
CA ALA A 32 2.84 5.15 -7.81
C ALA A 32 2.45 4.12 -8.88
N ALA A 33 2.68 4.47 -10.15
CA ALA A 33 2.44 3.55 -11.25
C ALA A 33 3.30 2.30 -11.09
N GLY A 34 2.69 1.12 -11.25
CA GLY A 34 3.37 -0.18 -11.08
C GLY A 34 3.37 -0.71 -9.65
N VAL A 35 2.91 0.05 -8.65
CA VAL A 35 2.68 -0.48 -7.30
C VAL A 35 1.37 -1.27 -7.28
N ALA A 36 1.46 -2.56 -6.97
CA ALA A 36 0.30 -3.41 -6.70
C ALA A 36 0.26 -3.81 -5.22
N VAL A 37 -0.95 -3.83 -4.66
CA VAL A 37 -1.18 -4.14 -3.26
C VAL A 37 -2.21 -5.25 -3.17
N PHE A 38 -1.91 -6.27 -2.39
CA PHE A 38 -2.82 -7.38 -2.13
C PHE A 38 -3.06 -7.51 -0.63
N VAL A 39 -4.31 -7.76 -0.25
CA VAL A 39 -4.71 -8.11 1.11
C VAL A 39 -5.03 -9.59 1.10
N GLY A 40 -4.16 -10.41 1.69
CA GLY A 40 -4.12 -11.85 1.40
C GLY A 40 -3.90 -12.08 -0.10
N GLU A 41 -4.81 -12.80 -0.74
CA GLU A 41 -4.73 -13.13 -2.18
C GLU A 41 -5.49 -12.15 -3.09
N THR A 42 -6.20 -11.17 -2.52
CA THR A 42 -7.07 -10.28 -3.29
C THR A 42 -6.43 -8.92 -3.52
N HIS A 43 -6.44 -8.47 -4.77
CA HIS A 43 -5.94 -7.14 -5.13
C HIS A 43 -6.80 -6.02 -4.53
N PHE A 44 -6.17 -5.00 -3.94
CA PHE A 44 -6.85 -3.96 -3.16
C PHE A 44 -7.96 -3.21 -3.92
N ARG A 45 -7.81 -3.04 -5.25
CA ARG A 45 -8.84 -2.39 -6.08
C ARG A 45 -10.17 -3.16 -6.09
N ALA A 46 -10.15 -4.48 -5.97
CA ALA A 46 -11.36 -5.29 -5.88
C ALA A 46 -12.05 -5.15 -4.50
N LEU A 47 -11.33 -4.65 -3.49
CA LEU A 47 -11.80 -4.50 -2.12
C LEU A 47 -12.25 -3.07 -1.78
N GLY A 48 -12.32 -2.16 -2.75
CA GLY A 48 -12.64 -0.74 -2.52
C GLY A 48 -11.44 0.19 -2.53
N GLY A 49 -10.26 -0.28 -2.94
CA GLY A 49 -9.09 0.55 -3.13
C GLY A 49 -8.37 0.88 -1.83
N LEU A 50 -7.83 2.10 -1.72
CA LEU A 50 -7.01 2.51 -0.58
C LEU A 50 -7.78 2.55 0.73
N ASP A 51 -9.09 2.75 0.64
CA ASP A 51 -9.97 2.83 1.81
C ASP A 51 -10.57 1.45 2.16
N ALA A 52 -10.14 0.39 1.46
CA ALA A 52 -10.49 -0.98 1.78
C ALA A 52 -10.02 -1.33 3.21
N PRO A 53 -10.88 -1.99 4.02
CA PRO A 53 -10.50 -2.42 5.35
C PRO A 53 -9.47 -3.55 5.29
N VAL A 54 -8.49 -3.48 6.19
CA VAL A 54 -7.50 -4.51 6.47
C VAL A 54 -7.87 -5.13 7.80
N GLU A 55 -8.36 -6.36 7.77
CA GLU A 55 -8.78 -7.08 8.97
C GLU A 55 -7.56 -7.61 9.73
N GLY A 56 -7.39 -7.19 10.99
CA GLY A 56 -6.50 -7.82 11.96
C GLY A 56 -5.18 -8.37 11.42
N LYS A 57 -5.03 -9.71 11.46
CA LYS A 57 -3.81 -10.44 11.08
C LYS A 57 -3.62 -10.56 9.55
N ALA A 58 -4.36 -9.81 8.74
CA ALA A 58 -4.20 -9.84 7.29
C ALA A 58 -2.81 -9.37 6.89
N GLU A 59 -2.16 -10.17 6.05
CA GLU A 59 -0.88 -9.83 5.45
C GLU A 59 -1.11 -8.93 4.23
N LEU A 60 -0.30 -7.87 4.12
CA LEU A 60 -0.24 -7.06 2.92
C LEU A 60 0.98 -7.45 2.11
N TYR A 61 0.74 -7.82 0.86
CA TYR A 61 1.79 -8.05 -0.12
C TYR A 61 1.91 -6.83 -1.03
N LEU A 62 3.12 -6.30 -1.10
CA LEU A 62 3.48 -5.13 -1.89
C LEU A 62 4.37 -5.55 -3.04
N VAL A 63 3.88 -5.32 -4.25
CA VAL A 63 4.70 -5.46 -5.47
C VAL A 63 5.11 -4.06 -5.87
N LEU A 64 6.39 -3.76 -5.67
CA LEU A 64 7.00 -2.50 -6.08
C LEU A 64 7.67 -2.69 -7.44
N PRO A 65 7.59 -1.70 -8.35
CA PRO A 65 8.44 -1.72 -9.53
C PRO A 65 9.90 -1.77 -9.07
N LEU A 66 10.70 -2.66 -9.67
CA LEU A 66 12.14 -2.73 -9.41
C LEU A 66 12.72 -1.34 -9.71
N LEU A 67 13.14 -0.63 -8.66
CA LEU A 67 13.93 0.58 -8.79
C LEU A 67 15.29 0.13 -9.32
N VAL A 68 15.47 0.17 -10.64
CA VAL A 68 16.82 0.22 -11.20
C VAL A 68 17.39 1.57 -10.77
N GLY A 69 18.19 1.55 -9.70
CA GLY A 69 19.04 2.67 -9.34
C GLY A 69 20.07 2.84 -10.45
N GLY A 70 19.98 3.97 -11.17
CA GLY A 70 21.04 4.45 -12.04
C GLY A 70 22.08 5.22 -11.24
#